data_AF-A0A7S8HW09-F1
#
_entry.id   AF-A0A7S8HW09-F1
#
_cell.length_a   1.000
_cell.length_b   1.000
_cell.length_c   1.000
_cell.angle_alpha   90.00
_cell.angle_beta   90.00
_cell.angle_gamma   90.00
#
_symmetry.space_group_name_H-M   'P 1'
#
loop_
_entity.id
_entity.type
_entity.pdbx_description
1 polymer ?
#
loop_
_entity_poly.entity_id
_entity_poly.type
_entity_poly.pdbx_seq_one_letter_code
_entity_poly.pdbx_strand_id
1 'polypeptide(L)'
;MALPPKFAGQKLQFAHPPASDSSVAHTTHTLEFYLDYCCPFSAKIFRTLRSDVIPAIKANEHWASSLTFIFRQQVQPWHPSSTLMHEAGLAVLRLAPERFWDFSAALFDEQKAFFDVSVVNETRNDTYRRLAKVAAKSGVDENKVYELLVIPDKAGDDGALNAGNQVTNDLKVITKMNRLVGVHVTPTAVFDGVVQDQAQLRCYAAKPTAAPTKSTKIEDELKRQARAVAKGGKEFELPEKLIIYHGGTGRITFMAMLKITTLFLGAFFCFIVAPSYVKAEKPEWVTASIVLCGIVPIFFVAYITSPFVTHIHIHIPPYARTSRALLERFVKALPPSTPLTLTTMSAISKPRYSSIQAGDLSPVRRRLGLINYVRDTKEENAKRSWYMFRAVGKFYIQDKKPQARVRYQKKTDKVDGWIWDSIKERIDNRALKTASPYKGDPTV
;
A
#
# COMPACT_ATOMS: atom_id res chain seq x y z
N MET A 1 26.21 -3.74 9.76
CA MET A 1 26.01 -3.11 8.43
C MET A 1 26.94 -1.92 8.26
N ALA A 2 27.44 -1.68 7.05
CA ALA A 2 28.45 -0.66 6.82
C ALA A 2 27.90 0.77 6.98
N LEU A 3 28.65 1.62 7.68
CA LEU A 3 28.42 3.05 7.82
C LEU A 3 29.75 3.76 7.54
N PRO A 4 29.83 4.62 6.49
CA PRO A 4 31.04 5.39 6.21
C PRO A 4 31.48 6.22 7.43
N PRO A 5 32.79 6.37 7.70
CA PRO A 5 33.28 7.11 8.86
C PRO A 5 32.75 8.55 8.97
N LYS A 6 32.58 9.24 7.84
CA LYS A 6 31.98 10.59 7.80
C LYS A 6 30.52 10.68 8.27
N PHE A 7 29.85 9.54 8.46
CA PHE A 7 28.49 9.46 8.98
C PHE A 7 28.44 8.81 10.37
N ALA A 8 29.57 8.66 11.06
CA ALA A 8 29.66 7.95 12.33
C ALA A 8 28.68 8.45 13.40
N GLY A 9 28.34 9.75 13.41
CA GLY A 9 27.34 10.31 14.33
C GLY A 9 25.93 9.72 14.20
N GLN A 10 25.61 9.05 13.08
CA GLN A 10 24.37 8.29 12.93
C GLN A 10 24.33 7.04 13.81
N LYS A 11 25.49 6.52 14.22
CA LYS A 11 25.62 5.36 15.11
C LYS A 11 25.52 5.83 16.56
N LEU A 12 24.62 5.23 17.34
CA LEU A 12 24.54 5.39 18.78
C LEU A 12 24.99 4.11 19.46
N GLN A 13 26.13 4.19 20.13
CA GLN A 13 26.64 3.14 21.01
C GLN A 13 26.19 3.41 22.45
N PHE A 14 25.80 2.36 23.16
CA PHE A 14 25.30 2.48 24.54
C PHE A 14 26.36 2.15 25.59
N ALA A 15 27.37 1.36 25.23
CA ALA A 15 28.53 1.07 26.07
C ALA A 15 29.82 1.06 25.24
N HIS A 16 30.95 1.22 25.92
CA HIS A 16 32.26 1.09 25.29
C HIS A 16 32.54 -0.40 24.99
N PRO A 17 33.14 -0.73 23.82
CA PRO A 17 33.57 -2.09 23.54
C PRO A 17 34.55 -2.56 24.62
N PRO A 18 34.43 -3.79 25.13
CA PRO A 18 35.45 -4.35 26.00
C PRO A 18 36.78 -4.44 25.25
N ALA A 19 37.88 -4.15 25.96
CA ALA A 19 39.22 -4.44 25.43
C ALA A 19 39.35 -5.96 25.21
N SER A 20 39.88 -6.36 24.05
CA SER A 20 40.07 -7.75 23.70
C SER A 20 41.36 -7.92 22.91
N ASP A 21 42.20 -8.87 23.34
CA ASP A 21 43.39 -9.29 22.60
C ASP A 21 43.06 -10.28 21.47
N SER A 22 41.77 -10.55 21.24
CA SER A 22 41.28 -11.40 20.15
C SER A 22 41.45 -10.71 18.80
N SER A 23 41.82 -11.48 17.77
CA SER A 23 41.78 -11.03 16.37
C SER A 23 40.35 -10.84 15.85
N VAL A 24 39.34 -11.34 16.58
CA VAL A 24 37.93 -11.10 16.32
C VAL A 24 37.50 -9.82 17.04
N ALA A 25 37.24 -8.77 16.26
CA ALA A 25 36.76 -7.51 16.79
C ALA A 25 35.44 -7.68 17.56
N HIS A 26 35.27 -6.93 18.65
CA HIS A 26 33.97 -6.87 19.36
C HIS A 26 32.86 -6.46 18.39
N THR A 27 31.78 -7.25 18.37
CA THR A 27 30.62 -6.97 17.53
C THR A 27 29.36 -6.85 18.38
N THR A 28 28.51 -5.91 18.00
CA THR A 28 27.19 -5.70 18.60
C THR A 28 26.11 -6.03 17.57
N HIS A 29 24.97 -6.52 18.03
CA HIS A 29 23.74 -6.48 17.24
C HIS A 29 23.47 -5.04 16.79
N THR A 30 23.06 -4.87 15.54
CA THR A 30 22.80 -3.58 14.92
C THR A 30 21.32 -3.45 14.61
N LEU A 31 20.67 -2.46 15.22
CA LEU A 31 19.30 -2.08 14.88
C LEU A 31 19.31 -0.73 14.15
N GLU A 32 18.97 -0.75 12.87
CA GLU A 32 18.94 0.43 12.02
C GLU A 32 17.51 0.94 11.86
N PHE A 33 17.33 2.25 12.01
CA PHE A 33 16.05 2.93 11.84
C PHE A 33 16.12 3.85 10.63
N TYR A 34 15.38 3.51 9.59
CA TYR A 34 15.20 4.35 8.41
C TYR A 34 14.09 5.35 8.69
N LEU A 35 14.49 6.60 8.89
CA LEU A 35 13.64 7.68 9.37
C LEU A 35 13.69 8.86 8.42
N ASP A 36 12.52 9.42 8.13
CA ASP A 36 12.37 10.67 7.39
C ASP A 36 12.05 11.79 8.38
N TYR A 37 12.80 12.89 8.34
CA TYR A 37 12.57 14.03 9.22
C TYR A 37 11.21 14.69 9.00
N CYS A 38 10.59 14.56 7.82
CA CYS A 38 9.27 15.10 7.52
C CYS A 38 8.12 14.08 7.73
N CYS A 39 8.42 12.82 8.10
CA CYS A 39 7.38 11.81 8.35
C CYS A 39 6.88 11.87 9.81
N PRO A 40 5.56 12.03 10.05
CA PRO A 40 5.02 12.06 11.42
C PRO A 40 5.18 10.72 12.15
N PHE A 41 5.20 9.60 11.43
CA PHE A 41 5.44 8.27 12.02
C PHE A 41 6.91 8.07 12.40
N SER A 42 7.85 8.63 11.63
CA SER A 42 9.27 8.67 12.01
C SER A 42 9.50 9.48 13.29
N ALA A 43 8.83 10.63 13.42
CA ALA A 43 8.88 11.40 14.67
C ALA A 43 8.31 10.60 15.85
N LYS A 44 7.19 9.88 15.64
CA LYS A 44 6.57 9.05 16.68
C LYS A 44 7.52 7.97 17.19
N ILE A 45 8.10 7.16 16.29
CA ILE A 45 9.03 6.11 16.73
C ILE A 45 10.28 6.70 17.36
N PHE A 46 10.83 7.79 16.81
CA PHE A 46 12.02 8.43 17.36
C PHE A 46 11.80 8.93 18.78
N ARG A 47 10.62 9.52 19.07
CA ARG A 47 10.26 9.93 20.44
C ARG A 47 10.21 8.73 21.38
N THR A 48 9.56 7.63 21.00
CA THR A 48 9.55 6.39 21.79
C THR A 48 10.96 5.83 22.00
N LEU A 49 11.81 5.89 20.97
CA LEU A 49 13.21 5.47 21.11
C LEU A 49 13.91 6.32 22.17
N ARG A 50 13.75 7.65 22.14
CA ARG A 50 14.39 8.57 23.07
C ARG A 50 13.83 8.47 24.50
N SER A 51 12.52 8.39 24.67
CA SER A 51 11.86 8.46 25.98
C SER A 51 11.90 7.14 26.73
N ASP A 52 11.76 6.02 26.01
CA ASP A 52 11.47 4.73 26.64
C ASP A 52 12.59 3.71 26.35
N VAL A 53 12.92 3.52 25.06
CA VAL A 53 13.77 2.40 24.63
C VAL A 53 15.24 2.63 24.95
N ILE A 54 15.79 3.80 24.60
CA ILE A 54 17.19 4.13 24.86
C ILE A 54 17.49 4.14 26.37
N PRO A 55 16.66 4.76 27.24
CA PRO A 55 16.85 4.66 28.68
C PRO A 55 16.79 3.21 29.18
N ALA A 56 15.85 2.40 28.71
CA ALA A 56 15.74 1.00 29.10
C ALA A 56 16.97 0.17 28.68
N ILE A 57 17.54 0.43 27.50
CA ILE A 57 18.78 -0.20 27.05
C ILE A 57 19.95 0.24 27.94
N LYS A 58 20.09 1.54 28.21
CA LYS A 58 21.16 2.05 29.06
C LYS A 58 21.09 1.53 30.49
N ALA A 59 19.89 1.27 31.02
CA ALA A 59 19.68 0.70 32.35
C ALA A 59 20.00 -0.80 32.43
N ASN A 60 20.21 -1.48 31.28
CA ASN A 60 20.54 -2.90 31.22
C ASN A 60 21.93 -3.08 30.62
N GLU A 61 22.93 -3.36 31.45
CA GLU A 61 24.34 -3.49 31.04
C GLU A 61 24.56 -4.52 29.92
N HIS A 62 23.81 -5.63 29.95
CA HIS A 62 23.89 -6.65 28.91
C HIS A 62 23.38 -6.13 27.57
N TRP A 63 22.26 -5.38 27.55
CA TRP A 63 21.77 -4.76 26.31
C TRP A 63 22.67 -3.62 25.84
N ALA A 64 23.16 -2.79 26.75
CA ALA A 64 24.03 -1.66 26.42
C ALA A 64 25.34 -2.10 25.76
N SER A 65 25.91 -3.23 26.18
CA SER A 65 27.16 -3.80 25.63
C SER A 65 26.97 -4.60 24.34
N SER A 66 25.76 -5.10 24.08
CA SER A 66 25.47 -5.99 22.94
C SER A 66 24.72 -5.33 21.78
N LEU A 67 24.18 -4.12 21.95
CA LEU A 67 23.33 -3.46 20.96
C LEU A 67 23.91 -2.11 20.51
N THR A 68 23.73 -1.80 19.23
CA THR A 68 24.01 -0.50 18.63
C THR A 68 22.81 -0.06 17.80
N PHE A 69 22.48 1.24 17.87
CA PHE A 69 21.50 1.84 16.96
C PHE A 69 22.17 2.59 15.82
N ILE A 70 21.53 2.60 14.64
CA ILE A 70 21.92 3.47 13.53
C ILE A 70 20.69 4.22 13.02
N PHE A 71 20.77 5.54 13.00
CA PHE A 71 19.79 6.38 12.31
C PHE A 71 20.13 6.44 10.82
N ARG A 72 19.28 5.88 9.97
CA ARG A 72 19.37 6.00 8.52
C ARG A 72 18.44 7.10 8.04
N GLN A 73 19.02 8.19 7.57
CA GLN A 73 18.27 9.29 6.96
C GLN A 73 17.62 8.83 5.65
N GLN A 74 16.29 8.69 5.63
CA GLN A 74 15.51 8.19 4.49
C GLN A 74 14.57 9.28 3.97
N VAL A 75 15.02 10.01 2.94
CA VAL A 75 14.24 11.07 2.29
C VAL A 75 13.04 10.47 1.57
N GLN A 76 11.84 11.02 1.79
CA GLN A 76 10.65 10.69 1.00
C GLN A 76 10.31 11.81 0.01
N PRO A 77 10.23 11.52 -1.30
CA PRO A 77 10.09 12.56 -2.32
C PRO A 77 8.72 13.26 -2.33
N TRP A 78 7.70 12.68 -1.69
CA TRP A 78 6.38 13.30 -1.52
C TRP A 78 6.30 14.22 -0.29
N HIS A 79 7.39 14.36 0.47
CA HIS A 79 7.56 15.39 1.50
C HIS A 79 8.57 16.41 0.97
N PRO A 80 8.14 17.48 0.26
CA PRO A 80 9.05 18.37 -0.48
C PRO A 80 10.18 18.98 0.36
N SER A 81 9.92 19.28 1.63
CA SER A 81 10.92 19.84 2.57
C SER A 81 11.86 18.80 3.17
N SER A 82 11.58 17.50 3.04
CA SER A 82 12.36 16.40 3.62
C SER A 82 13.83 16.46 3.21
N THR A 83 14.10 16.73 1.92
CA THR A 83 15.47 16.91 1.41
C THR A 83 16.23 17.97 2.21
N LEU A 84 15.63 19.15 2.44
CA LEU A 84 16.27 20.25 3.15
C LEU A 84 16.54 19.89 4.62
N MET A 85 15.58 19.23 5.26
CA MET A 85 15.71 18.75 6.64
C MET A 85 16.85 17.72 6.79
N HIS A 86 17.00 16.82 5.81
CA HIS A 86 18.08 15.84 5.78
C HIS A 86 19.45 16.46 5.48
N GLU A 87 19.50 17.45 4.58
CA GLU A 87 20.73 18.23 4.34
C GLU A 87 21.21 18.93 5.63
N ALA A 88 20.30 19.48 6.43
CA ALA A 88 20.66 20.05 7.73
C ALA A 88 21.26 19.01 8.70
N GLY A 89 20.71 17.79 8.74
CA GLY A 89 21.29 16.69 9.51
C GLY A 89 22.67 16.26 9.04
N LEU A 90 22.93 16.33 7.73
CA LEU A 90 24.26 16.08 7.16
C LEU A 90 25.25 17.21 7.47
N ALA A 91 24.79 18.47 7.50
CA ALA A 91 25.62 19.59 7.92
C ALA A 91 26.07 19.44 9.39
N VAL A 92 25.14 19.05 10.28
CA VAL A 92 25.48 18.72 11.67
C VAL A 92 26.48 17.56 11.76
N LEU A 93 26.32 16.50 10.96
CA LEU A 93 27.28 15.39 10.94
C LEU A 93 28.70 15.82 10.54
N ARG A 94 28.84 16.82 9.67
CA ARG A 94 30.16 17.35 9.30
C ARG A 94 30.79 18.20 10.39
N LEU A 95 29.98 19.01 11.08
CA LEU A 95 30.49 19.98 12.05
C LEU A 95 30.67 19.40 13.45
N ALA A 96 29.72 18.57 13.90
CA ALA A 96 29.62 18.07 15.27
C ALA A 96 28.87 16.72 15.27
N PRO A 97 29.50 15.63 14.80
CA PRO A 97 28.84 14.32 14.67
C PRO A 97 28.25 13.79 15.99
N GLU A 98 28.85 14.14 17.13
CA GLU A 98 28.35 13.81 18.47
C GLU A 98 27.02 14.48 18.82
N ARG A 99 26.67 15.59 18.13
CA ARG A 99 25.41 16.32 18.32
C ARG A 99 24.28 15.85 17.40
N PHE A 100 24.54 14.91 16.49
CA PHE A 100 23.56 14.48 15.50
C PHE A 100 22.24 13.97 16.10
N TRP A 101 22.29 13.21 17.20
CA TRP A 101 21.09 12.69 17.86
C TRP A 101 20.32 13.77 18.62
N ASP A 102 21.02 14.74 19.22
CA ASP A 102 20.42 15.90 19.87
C ASP A 102 19.74 16.81 18.83
N PHE A 103 20.41 17.07 17.70
CA PHE A 103 19.83 17.77 16.56
C PHE A 103 18.58 17.05 16.04
N SER A 104 18.66 15.73 15.83
CA SER A 104 17.54 14.94 15.33
C SER A 104 16.33 15.04 16.26
N ALA A 105 16.56 15.07 17.58
CA ALA A 105 15.51 15.30 18.56
C ALA A 105 14.88 16.69 18.41
N ALA A 106 15.70 17.76 18.39
CA ALA A 106 15.22 19.12 18.21
C ALA A 106 14.42 19.30 16.90
N LEU A 107 14.91 18.72 15.79
CA LEU A 107 14.23 18.78 14.50
C LEU A 107 12.91 18.01 14.50
N PHE A 108 12.83 16.85 15.14
CA PHE A 108 11.56 16.13 15.27
C PHE A 108 10.56 16.86 16.18
N ASP A 109 11.03 17.57 17.20
CA ASP A 109 10.17 18.39 18.07
C ASP A 109 9.58 19.59 17.34
N GLU A 110 10.30 20.16 16.38
CA GLU A 110 9.85 21.27 15.53
C GLU A 110 9.32 20.84 14.15
N GLN A 111 9.17 19.53 13.92
CA GLN A 111 8.86 18.94 12.61
C GLN A 111 7.70 19.62 11.86
N LYS A 112 6.61 19.95 12.57
CA LYS A 112 5.41 20.55 11.96
C LYS A 112 5.69 21.92 11.31
N ALA A 113 6.72 22.61 11.77
CA ALA A 113 7.12 23.90 11.23
C ALA A 113 7.71 23.77 9.81
N PHE A 114 7.99 22.54 9.35
CA PHE A 114 8.54 22.23 8.03
C PHE A 114 7.59 21.42 7.14
N PHE A 115 6.34 21.21 7.55
CA PHE A 115 5.32 20.59 6.69
C PHE A 115 4.82 21.55 5.61
N ASP A 116 4.19 21.01 4.56
CA ASP A 116 3.76 21.73 3.36
C ASP A 116 3.14 23.10 3.65
N VAL A 117 2.10 23.15 4.50
CA VAL A 117 1.39 24.40 4.82
C VAL A 117 2.32 25.46 5.44
N SER A 118 3.32 25.03 6.19
CA SER A 118 4.24 25.91 6.92
C SER A 118 5.36 26.49 6.04
N VAL A 119 5.64 25.89 4.88
CA VAL A 119 6.79 26.26 4.02
C VAL A 119 6.40 26.52 2.55
N VAL A 120 5.11 26.39 2.20
CA VAL A 120 4.64 26.50 0.80
C VAL A 120 5.04 27.81 0.10
N ASN A 121 5.13 28.91 0.85
CA ASN A 121 5.52 30.23 0.33
C ASN A 121 6.94 30.64 0.74
N GLU A 122 7.73 29.72 1.30
CA GLU A 122 9.07 30.00 1.80
C GLU A 122 10.12 29.66 0.75
N THR A 123 11.16 30.48 0.64
CA THR A 123 12.27 30.16 -0.25
C THR A 123 13.14 29.05 0.33
N ARG A 124 13.87 28.34 -0.52
CA ARG A 124 14.79 27.27 -0.10
C ARG A 124 15.83 27.78 0.91
N ASN A 125 16.41 28.96 0.68
CA ASN A 125 17.44 29.52 1.54
C ASN A 125 16.89 30.04 2.88
N ASP A 126 15.64 30.52 2.92
CA ASP A 126 14.99 30.87 4.19
C ASP A 126 14.74 29.62 5.04
N THR A 127 14.31 28.53 4.40
CA THR A 127 14.10 27.24 5.08
C THR A 127 15.41 26.74 5.69
N TYR A 128 16.54 26.85 4.98
CA TYR A 128 17.85 26.51 5.54
C TYR A 128 18.26 27.39 6.71
N ARG A 129 17.93 28.69 6.69
CA ARG A 129 18.20 29.59 7.81
C ARG A 129 17.43 29.14 9.06
N ARG A 130 16.17 28.72 8.90
CA ARG A 130 15.38 28.14 10.01
C ARG A 130 15.96 26.80 10.48
N LEU A 131 16.39 25.93 9.58
CA LEU A 131 17.03 24.67 9.94
C LEU A 131 18.36 24.85 10.68
N ALA A 132 19.15 25.86 10.31
CA ALA A 132 20.37 26.23 11.02
C ALA A 132 20.08 26.67 12.47
N LYS A 133 19.00 27.45 12.68
CA LYS A 133 18.52 27.80 14.04
C LYS A 133 18.10 26.60 14.86
N VAL A 134 17.47 25.60 14.23
CA VAL A 134 17.15 24.33 14.92
C VAL A 134 18.44 23.58 15.29
N ALA A 135 19.44 23.56 14.40
CA ALA A 135 20.75 22.97 14.70
C ALA A 135 21.46 23.65 15.88
N ALA A 136 21.34 24.98 16.01
CA ALA A 136 21.89 25.71 17.14
C ALA A 136 21.38 25.24 18.50
N LYS A 137 20.14 24.73 18.57
CA LYS A 137 19.56 24.18 19.82
C LYS A 137 20.29 22.93 20.33
N SER A 138 21.04 22.25 19.46
CA SER A 138 21.92 21.13 19.82
C SER A 138 23.37 21.54 20.15
N GLY A 139 23.66 22.85 20.19
CA GLY A 139 24.99 23.38 20.51
C GLY A 139 25.97 23.46 19.34
N VAL A 140 25.47 23.43 18.09
CA VAL A 140 26.27 23.62 16.87
C VAL A 140 26.20 25.09 16.45
N ASP A 141 27.26 25.62 15.84
CA ASP A 141 27.28 27.01 15.35
C ASP A 141 26.27 27.22 14.19
N GLU A 142 25.28 28.10 14.39
CA GLU A 142 24.22 28.41 13.41
C GLU A 142 24.79 28.87 12.07
N ASN A 143 25.78 29.78 12.09
CA ASN A 143 26.31 30.39 10.89
C ASN A 143 27.08 29.37 10.05
N LYS A 144 27.87 28.51 10.69
CA LYS A 144 28.59 27.41 10.01
C LYS A 144 27.62 26.38 9.44
N VAL A 145 26.52 26.08 10.12
CA VAL A 145 25.48 25.19 9.57
C VAL A 145 24.86 25.83 8.33
N TYR A 146 24.50 27.11 8.38
CA TYR A 146 23.92 27.81 7.25
C TYR A 146 24.88 27.91 6.06
N GLU A 147 26.16 28.16 6.29
CA GLU A 147 27.21 28.21 5.26
C GLU A 147 27.33 26.88 4.48
N LEU A 148 27.12 25.74 5.14
CA LEU A 148 27.10 24.43 4.47
C LEU A 148 25.84 24.20 3.63
N LEU A 149 24.74 24.90 3.93
CA LEU A 149 23.41 24.65 3.38
C LEU A 149 22.99 25.65 2.31
N VAL A 150 23.45 26.89 2.39
CA VAL A 150 23.05 27.98 1.50
C VAL A 150 23.29 27.62 0.04
N ILE A 151 22.33 27.97 -0.82
CA ILE A 151 22.43 27.83 -2.27
C ILE A 151 22.87 29.18 -2.85
N PRO A 152 23.96 29.23 -3.63
CA PRO A 152 24.35 30.44 -4.35
C PRO A 152 23.24 30.94 -5.29
N ASP A 153 23.11 32.26 -5.40
CA ASP A 153 22.19 32.93 -6.32
C ASP A 153 22.81 33.22 -7.70
N LYS A 154 24.05 32.77 -7.90
CA LYS A 154 24.83 32.92 -9.13
C LYS A 154 25.25 31.55 -9.66
N ALA A 155 25.45 31.48 -10.98
CA ALA A 155 26.02 30.31 -11.62
C ALA A 155 27.43 30.02 -11.06
N GLY A 156 27.81 28.74 -11.05
CA GLY A 156 29.19 28.34 -10.76
C GLY A 156 30.18 28.90 -11.77
N ASP A 157 31.48 28.84 -11.45
CA ASP A 157 32.55 29.32 -12.33
C ASP A 157 32.58 28.60 -13.69
N ASP A 158 32.02 27.39 -13.75
CA ASP A 158 31.83 26.56 -14.95
C ASP A 158 30.49 26.78 -15.66
N GLY A 159 29.69 27.75 -15.20
CA GLY A 159 28.34 28.02 -15.68
C GLY A 159 27.26 27.07 -15.12
N ALA A 160 27.57 26.21 -14.15
CA ALA A 160 26.59 25.29 -13.59
C ALA A 160 25.44 26.03 -12.87
N LEU A 161 24.21 25.64 -13.18
CA LEU A 161 22.97 26.19 -12.58
C LEU A 161 22.39 25.31 -11.46
N ASN A 162 23.02 24.15 -11.21
CA ASN A 162 22.54 23.11 -10.29
C ASN A 162 23.60 22.71 -9.27
N ALA A 163 24.41 23.66 -8.81
CA ALA A 163 25.52 23.43 -7.89
C ALA A 163 25.11 22.74 -6.57
N GLY A 164 23.87 22.94 -6.11
CA GLY A 164 23.40 22.43 -4.83
C GLY A 164 24.10 23.13 -3.66
N ASN A 165 24.19 22.45 -2.52
CA ASN A 165 24.93 22.92 -1.34
C ASN A 165 26.12 21.99 -1.04
N GLN A 166 26.91 22.34 -0.01
CA GLN A 166 28.14 21.63 0.30
C GLN A 166 27.91 20.17 0.75
N VAL A 167 26.70 19.83 1.21
CA VAL A 167 26.32 18.50 1.71
C VAL A 167 25.52 17.66 0.69
N THR A 168 25.21 18.21 -0.49
CA THR A 168 24.42 17.53 -1.53
C THR A 168 25.02 16.18 -1.94
N ASN A 169 26.35 16.08 -2.02
CA ASN A 169 27.02 14.81 -2.34
C ASN A 169 26.91 13.78 -1.22
N ASP A 170 26.81 14.20 0.05
CA ASP A 170 26.56 13.30 1.16
C ASP A 170 25.13 12.75 1.10
N LEU A 171 24.16 13.61 0.76
CA LEU A 171 22.76 13.22 0.56
C LEU A 171 22.64 12.15 -0.54
N LYS A 172 23.35 12.32 -1.65
CA LYS A 172 23.41 11.32 -2.73
C LYS A 172 23.94 9.98 -2.24
N VAL A 173 24.98 9.98 -1.41
CA VAL A 173 25.58 8.75 -0.86
C VAL A 173 24.61 8.03 0.06
N ILE A 174 24.01 8.71 1.05
CA ILE A 174 23.06 8.06 1.97
C ILE A 174 21.81 7.56 1.23
N THR A 175 21.34 8.29 0.22
CA THR A 175 20.23 7.87 -0.63
C THR A 175 20.57 6.61 -1.43
N LYS A 176 21.78 6.55 -2.00
CA LYS A 176 22.28 5.36 -2.71
C LYS A 176 22.37 4.15 -1.78
N MET A 177 22.87 4.34 -0.56
CA MET A 177 22.96 3.28 0.45
C MET A 177 21.59 2.74 0.84
N ASN A 178 20.61 3.62 1.09
CA ASN A 178 19.28 3.15 1.49
C ASN A 178 18.53 2.46 0.35
N ARG A 179 18.72 2.91 -0.90
CA ARG A 179 18.16 2.26 -2.09
C ARG A 179 18.63 0.82 -2.24
N LEU A 180 19.88 0.52 -1.87
CA LEU A 180 20.41 -0.84 -1.91
C LEU A 180 19.65 -1.78 -0.97
N VAL A 181 19.22 -1.29 0.20
CA VAL A 181 18.44 -2.07 1.17
C VAL A 181 16.97 -2.22 0.75
N GLY A 182 16.49 -1.38 -0.18
CA GLY A 182 15.12 -1.46 -0.70
C GLY A 182 14.07 -0.87 0.25
N VAL A 183 14.47 0.00 1.18
CA VAL A 183 13.53 0.65 2.09
C VAL A 183 12.65 1.65 1.34
N HIS A 184 11.34 1.45 1.40
CA HIS A 184 10.35 2.35 0.82
C HIS A 184 9.58 3.15 1.88
N VAL A 185 9.07 2.49 2.92
CA VAL A 185 8.21 3.12 3.95
C VAL A 185 9.06 3.62 5.11
N THR A 186 8.72 4.80 5.65
CA THR A 186 9.31 5.33 6.90
C THR A 186 8.26 5.42 8.01
N PRO A 187 8.55 4.94 9.23
CA PRO A 187 9.79 4.30 9.66
C PRO A 187 9.91 2.84 9.18
N THR A 188 11.15 2.39 8.93
CA THR A 188 11.48 0.96 8.77
C THR A 188 12.63 0.61 9.71
N ALA A 189 12.54 -0.55 10.38
CA ALA A 189 13.60 -1.08 11.23
C ALA A 189 14.28 -2.28 10.55
N VAL A 190 15.61 -2.36 10.65
CA VAL A 190 16.42 -3.47 10.14
C VAL A 190 17.31 -3.97 11.27
N PHE A 191 17.19 -5.23 11.64
CA PHE A 191 17.98 -5.87 12.70
C PHE A 191 18.98 -6.83 12.07
N ASP A 192 20.28 -6.60 12.28
CA ASP A 192 21.38 -7.39 11.71
C ASP A 192 21.25 -7.64 10.20
N GLY A 193 20.74 -6.65 9.47
CA GLY A 193 20.53 -6.72 8.02
C GLY A 193 19.18 -7.30 7.59
N VAL A 194 18.33 -7.74 8.53
CA VAL A 194 17.00 -8.28 8.24
C VAL A 194 15.90 -7.27 8.59
N VAL A 195 15.07 -6.92 7.59
CA VAL A 195 13.93 -6.01 7.76
C VAL A 195 12.93 -6.57 8.78
N GLN A 196 12.47 -5.72 9.69
CA GLN A 196 11.54 -6.08 10.76
C GLN A 196 10.14 -5.50 10.48
N ASP A 197 9.27 -6.31 9.85
CA ASP A 197 7.90 -5.91 9.47
C ASP A 197 7.00 -5.55 10.69
N GLN A 198 7.30 -6.09 11.86
CA GLN A 198 6.53 -5.85 13.09
C GLN A 198 6.69 -4.40 13.61
N ALA A 199 7.80 -3.73 13.31
CA ALA A 199 8.02 -2.34 13.70
C ALA A 199 7.09 -1.37 12.93
N GLN A 200 6.75 -1.72 11.68
CA GLN A 200 5.80 -0.98 10.85
C GLN A 200 4.36 -1.16 11.36
N LEU A 201 3.98 -2.39 11.77
CA LEU A 201 2.61 -2.68 12.22
C LEU A 201 2.15 -1.83 13.41
N ARG A 202 3.04 -1.55 14.39
CA ARG A 202 2.67 -0.73 15.56
C ARG A 202 2.48 0.76 15.23
N CYS A 203 3.16 1.28 14.21
CA CYS A 203 3.00 2.66 13.77
C CYS A 203 1.64 2.88 13.08
N TYR A 204 1.17 1.89 12.31
CA TYR A 204 -0.14 1.91 11.65
C TYR A 204 -1.30 1.43 12.55
N ALA A 205 -1.04 0.64 13.59
CA ALA A 205 -2.08 0.12 14.49
C ALA A 205 -2.52 1.09 15.60
N ALA A 206 -1.79 2.18 15.83
CA ALA A 206 -2.11 3.13 16.88
C ALA A 206 -2.95 4.30 16.34
N LYS A 207 -4.27 4.08 16.23
CA LYS A 207 -5.23 5.19 16.41
C LYS A 207 -4.92 5.85 17.77
N PRO A 208 -4.73 7.17 17.84
CA PRO A 208 -4.54 7.83 19.13
C PRO A 208 -5.86 7.76 19.91
N THR A 209 -5.89 7.00 21.00
CA THR A 209 -6.80 7.28 22.11
C THR A 209 -6.31 8.59 22.73
N ALA A 210 -7.02 9.68 22.43
CA ALA A 210 -6.67 11.02 22.88
C ALA A 210 -6.60 11.10 24.42
N ALA A 211 -5.58 11.79 24.92
CA ALA A 211 -5.52 12.25 26.31
C ALA A 211 -6.55 13.38 26.53
N PRO A 212 -7.07 13.55 27.75
CA PRO A 212 -8.23 14.39 28.02
C PRO A 212 -7.83 15.87 27.99
N THR A 213 -8.32 16.61 26.99
CA THR A 213 -8.37 18.07 27.07
C THR A 213 -9.73 18.43 27.64
N LYS A 214 -9.79 19.32 28.63
CA LYS A 214 -11.03 19.72 29.33
C LYS A 214 -12.03 20.34 28.34
N SER A 215 -12.85 19.52 27.70
CA SER A 215 -14.09 19.93 27.05
C SER A 215 -15.13 20.20 28.12
N THR A 216 -15.92 21.25 27.94
CA THR A 216 -17.07 21.55 28.80
C THR A 216 -17.98 20.33 28.85
N LYS A 217 -18.40 19.91 30.06
CA LYS A 217 -19.25 18.73 30.29
C LYS A 217 -20.45 18.64 29.33
N ILE A 218 -20.96 19.77 28.86
CA ILE A 218 -22.07 19.87 27.91
C ILE A 218 -21.66 19.42 26.49
N GLU A 219 -20.50 19.84 25.99
CA GLU A 219 -19.98 19.37 24.69
C GLU A 219 -19.63 17.88 24.72
N ASP A 220 -19.11 17.38 25.85
CA ASP A 220 -18.84 15.97 26.02
C ASP A 220 -20.12 15.15 26.13
N GLU A 221 -21.15 15.65 26.81
CA GLU A 221 -22.45 14.99 26.89
C GLU A 221 -23.14 15.00 25.52
N LEU A 222 -23.06 16.09 24.75
CA LEU A 222 -23.56 16.18 23.37
C LEU A 222 -22.78 15.28 22.41
N LYS A 223 -21.44 15.22 22.52
CA LYS A 223 -20.62 14.30 21.71
C LYS A 223 -20.81 12.86 22.15
N ARG A 224 -21.10 12.58 23.42
CA ARG A 224 -21.38 11.25 23.96
C ARG A 224 -22.79 10.79 23.60
N GLN A 225 -23.78 11.68 23.60
CA GLN A 225 -25.11 11.43 23.08
C GLN A 225 -25.08 11.30 21.56
N ALA A 226 -24.36 12.14 20.82
CA ALA A 226 -24.16 11.99 19.38
C ALA A 226 -23.41 10.70 19.03
N ARG A 227 -22.42 10.28 19.85
CA ARG A 227 -21.74 8.98 19.69
C ARG A 227 -22.60 7.79 20.13
N ALA A 228 -23.48 7.94 21.12
CA ALA A 228 -24.42 6.91 21.55
C ALA A 228 -25.57 6.76 20.55
N VAL A 229 -26.00 7.85 19.91
CA VAL A 229 -26.95 7.87 18.79
C VAL A 229 -26.27 7.32 17.53
N ALA A 230 -25.00 7.65 17.26
CA ALA A 230 -24.24 7.07 16.14
C ALA A 230 -23.81 5.60 16.36
N LYS A 231 -23.63 5.16 17.62
CA LYS A 231 -23.49 3.74 18.01
C LYS A 231 -24.83 3.07 18.30
N GLY A 232 -25.95 3.75 18.08
CA GLY A 232 -27.31 3.25 18.27
C GLY A 232 -27.74 2.26 17.20
N GLY A 233 -26.87 1.34 16.79
CA GLY A 233 -27.14 0.34 15.77
C GLY A 233 -26.23 -0.88 15.91
N LYS A 234 -26.56 -1.75 16.87
CA LYS A 234 -26.12 -3.15 17.07
C LYS A 234 -24.64 -3.46 16.72
N GLU A 235 -23.83 -3.76 17.73
CA GLU A 235 -22.48 -4.28 17.57
C GLU A 235 -22.52 -5.60 16.75
N PHE A 236 -22.05 -5.55 15.49
CA PHE A 236 -22.03 -6.70 14.59
C PHE A 236 -20.63 -7.35 14.60
N GLU A 237 -20.56 -8.62 14.95
CA GLU A 237 -19.32 -9.43 14.94
C GLU A 237 -18.76 -9.60 13.51
N LEU A 238 -19.65 -9.63 12.50
CA LEU A 238 -19.29 -9.86 11.10
C LEU A 238 -19.47 -8.59 10.24
N PRO A 239 -18.60 -8.39 9.22
CA PRO A 239 -18.72 -7.27 8.30
C PRO A 239 -19.97 -7.42 7.41
N GLU A 240 -20.47 -6.29 6.89
CA GLU A 240 -21.60 -6.27 5.97
C GLU A 240 -21.31 -7.00 4.64
N LYS A 241 -20.08 -6.87 4.15
CA LYS A 241 -19.61 -7.48 2.91
C LYS A 241 -18.57 -8.55 3.24
N LEU A 242 -18.90 -9.80 2.92
CA LEU A 242 -18.02 -10.94 3.17
C LEU A 242 -17.55 -11.55 1.85
N ILE A 243 -16.25 -11.84 1.73
CA ILE A 243 -15.68 -12.47 0.53
C ILE A 243 -15.98 -13.97 0.58
N ILE A 244 -16.80 -14.43 -0.37
CA ILE A 244 -17.21 -15.85 -0.47
C ILE A 244 -16.46 -16.59 -1.60
N TYR A 245 -15.79 -15.85 -2.48
CA TYR A 245 -15.04 -16.42 -3.59
C TYR A 245 -13.83 -15.54 -3.93
N HIS A 246 -12.70 -16.19 -4.25
CA HIS A 246 -11.47 -15.57 -4.72
C HIS A 246 -10.84 -16.42 -5.83
N GLY A 247 -10.68 -15.86 -7.04
CA GLY A 247 -10.20 -16.54 -8.25
C GLY A 247 -8.70 -16.95 -8.22
N GLY A 248 -7.99 -16.54 -7.18
CA GLY A 248 -6.61 -16.90 -6.88
C GLY A 248 -5.64 -15.79 -7.28
N THR A 249 -4.78 -15.36 -6.36
CA THR A 249 -3.95 -14.16 -6.52
C THR A 249 -3.04 -14.27 -7.74
N GLY A 250 -2.35 -15.40 -7.90
CA GLY A 250 -1.47 -15.61 -9.05
C GLY A 250 -2.19 -15.54 -10.40
N ARG A 251 -3.42 -16.08 -10.51
CA ARG A 251 -4.21 -16.02 -11.76
C ARG A 251 -4.68 -14.59 -12.05
N ILE A 252 -5.20 -13.91 -11.03
CA ILE A 252 -5.67 -12.53 -11.15
C ILE A 252 -4.50 -11.63 -11.59
N THR A 253 -3.34 -11.76 -10.94
CA THR A 253 -2.12 -11.02 -11.29
C THR A 253 -1.65 -11.36 -12.70
N PHE A 254 -1.57 -12.64 -13.06
CA PHE A 254 -1.17 -13.06 -14.41
C PHE A 254 -2.08 -12.48 -15.49
N MET A 255 -3.40 -12.54 -15.30
CA MET A 255 -4.36 -11.95 -16.24
C MET A 255 -4.24 -10.44 -16.33
N ALA A 256 -3.97 -9.76 -15.21
CA ALA A 256 -3.75 -8.32 -15.19
C ALA A 256 -2.49 -7.94 -16.00
N MET A 257 -1.39 -8.68 -15.79
CA MET A 257 -0.13 -8.49 -16.53
C MET A 257 -0.33 -8.78 -18.02
N LEU A 258 -0.98 -9.89 -18.37
CA LEU A 258 -1.24 -10.26 -19.77
C LEU A 258 -1.99 -9.15 -20.53
N LYS A 259 -3.00 -8.54 -19.92
CA LYS A 259 -3.76 -7.41 -20.49
C LYS A 259 -2.92 -6.15 -20.68
N ILE A 260 -2.11 -5.82 -19.69
CA ILE A 260 -1.24 -4.63 -19.74
C ILE A 260 -0.16 -4.82 -20.81
N THR A 261 0.44 -6.01 -20.88
CA THR A 261 1.46 -6.35 -21.90
C THR A 261 0.92 -6.25 -23.31
N THR A 262 -0.28 -6.77 -23.61
CA THR A 262 -0.84 -6.67 -24.95
C THR A 262 -1.20 -5.22 -25.33
N LEU A 263 -1.58 -4.38 -24.36
CA LEU A 263 -1.79 -2.95 -24.60
C LEU A 263 -0.48 -2.24 -24.98
N PHE A 264 0.60 -2.48 -24.24
CA PHE A 264 1.91 -1.91 -24.56
C PHE A 264 2.46 -2.41 -25.90
N LEU A 265 2.31 -3.71 -26.17
CA LEU A 265 2.74 -4.30 -27.42
C LEU A 265 1.94 -3.73 -28.61
N GLY A 266 0.62 -3.59 -28.47
CA GLY A 266 -0.20 -2.96 -29.50
C GLY A 266 0.15 -1.49 -29.72
N ALA A 267 0.41 -0.73 -28.65
CA ALA A 267 0.88 0.65 -28.75
C ALA A 267 2.24 0.74 -29.48
N PHE A 268 3.18 -0.16 -29.15
CA PHE A 268 4.47 -0.26 -29.83
C PHE A 268 4.30 -0.52 -31.34
N PHE A 269 3.51 -1.52 -31.71
CA PHE A 269 3.29 -1.83 -33.13
C PHE A 269 2.54 -0.73 -33.89
N CYS A 270 1.52 -0.11 -33.27
CA CYS A 270 0.70 0.91 -33.94
C CYS A 270 1.39 2.28 -34.01
N PHE A 271 2.15 2.67 -32.98
CA PHE A 271 2.70 4.03 -32.87
C PHE A 271 4.21 4.12 -33.14
N ILE A 272 4.94 2.98 -33.16
CA ILE A 272 6.38 2.98 -33.42
C ILE A 272 6.69 2.19 -34.71
N VAL A 273 6.22 0.95 -34.81
CA VAL A 273 6.57 0.08 -35.96
C VAL A 273 5.79 0.46 -37.22
N ALA A 274 4.47 0.66 -37.14
CA ALA A 274 3.69 1.00 -38.33
C ALA A 274 4.12 2.34 -38.97
N PRO A 275 4.37 3.43 -38.21
CA PRO A 275 4.88 4.67 -38.80
C PRO A 275 6.27 4.54 -39.44
N SER A 276 7.15 3.67 -38.92
CA SER A 276 8.46 3.43 -39.55
C SER A 276 8.33 2.70 -40.88
N TYR A 277 7.35 1.81 -41.03
CA TYR A 277 7.04 1.14 -42.29
C TYR A 277 6.45 2.10 -43.32
N VAL A 278 5.59 3.04 -42.88
CA VAL A 278 5.09 4.13 -43.74
C VAL A 278 6.26 5.01 -44.19
N LYS A 279 7.15 5.41 -43.27
CA LYS A 279 8.33 6.23 -43.60
C LYS A 279 9.31 5.53 -44.54
N ALA A 280 9.40 4.20 -44.47
CA ALA A 280 10.23 3.37 -45.34
C ALA A 280 9.52 2.92 -46.63
N GLU A 281 8.36 3.52 -46.95
CA GLU A 281 7.57 3.28 -48.18
C GLU A 281 7.30 1.79 -48.43
N LYS A 282 7.03 1.03 -47.35
CA LYS A 282 6.69 -0.39 -47.47
C LYS A 282 5.28 -0.56 -48.06
N PRO A 283 5.01 -1.69 -48.76
CA PRO A 283 3.69 -1.95 -49.32
C PRO A 283 2.58 -1.89 -48.26
N GLU A 284 1.43 -1.32 -48.62
CA GLU A 284 0.33 -1.04 -47.69
C GLU A 284 -0.17 -2.29 -46.96
N TRP A 285 -0.25 -3.44 -47.64
CA TRP A 285 -0.70 -4.70 -47.04
C TRP A 285 0.25 -5.22 -45.94
N VAL A 286 1.55 -4.95 -46.07
CA VAL A 286 2.57 -5.29 -45.05
C VAL A 286 2.35 -4.41 -43.83
N THR A 287 2.22 -3.10 -44.03
CA THR A 287 1.94 -2.13 -42.96
C THR A 287 0.62 -2.46 -42.24
N ALA A 288 -0.43 -2.81 -42.99
CA ALA A 288 -1.71 -3.24 -42.44
C ALA A 288 -1.57 -4.51 -41.57
N SER A 289 -0.75 -5.46 -42.01
CA SER A 289 -0.49 -6.69 -41.25
C SER A 289 0.27 -6.41 -39.94
N ILE A 290 1.19 -5.45 -39.93
CA ILE A 290 1.86 -4.99 -38.70
C ILE A 290 0.87 -4.35 -37.71
N VAL A 291 -0.04 -3.50 -38.21
CA VAL A 291 -1.09 -2.91 -37.37
C VAL A 291 -2.01 -4.00 -36.79
N LEU A 292 -2.42 -4.98 -37.62
CA LEU A 292 -3.22 -6.12 -37.16
C LEU A 292 -2.48 -6.96 -36.11
N CYS A 293 -1.15 -7.14 -36.25
CA CYS A 293 -0.32 -7.84 -35.27
C CYS A 293 -0.37 -7.17 -33.88
N GLY A 294 -0.44 -5.83 -33.83
CA GLY A 294 -0.62 -5.09 -32.57
C GLY A 294 -2.04 -5.15 -32.01
N ILE A 295 -3.05 -5.09 -32.89
CA ILE A 295 -4.47 -4.95 -32.49
C ILE A 295 -5.11 -6.29 -32.08
N VAL A 296 -4.86 -7.36 -32.85
CA VAL A 296 -5.53 -8.67 -32.64
C VAL A 296 -5.30 -9.22 -31.23
N PRO A 297 -4.08 -9.21 -30.65
CA PRO A 297 -3.85 -9.70 -29.29
C PRO A 297 -4.63 -8.92 -28.21
N ILE A 298 -4.82 -7.61 -28.37
CA ILE A 298 -5.60 -6.80 -27.42
C ILE A 298 -7.04 -7.29 -27.37
N PHE A 299 -7.69 -7.42 -28.53
CA PHE A 299 -9.08 -7.87 -28.62
C PHE A 299 -9.23 -9.34 -28.23
N PHE A 300 -8.29 -10.20 -28.61
CA PHE A 300 -8.30 -11.61 -28.24
C PHE A 300 -8.20 -11.79 -26.72
N VAL A 301 -7.21 -11.14 -26.07
CA VAL A 301 -7.04 -11.20 -24.62
C VAL A 301 -8.26 -10.60 -23.92
N ALA A 302 -8.75 -9.44 -24.37
CA ALA A 302 -9.97 -8.84 -23.82
C ALA A 302 -11.17 -9.80 -23.93
N TYR A 303 -11.32 -10.47 -25.07
CA TYR A 303 -12.38 -11.44 -25.31
C TYR A 303 -12.30 -12.64 -24.35
N ILE A 304 -11.16 -13.33 -24.26
CA ILE A 304 -11.07 -14.56 -23.44
C ILE A 304 -11.11 -14.28 -21.94
N THR A 305 -10.64 -13.11 -21.49
CA THR A 305 -10.50 -12.78 -20.07
C THR A 305 -11.65 -11.97 -19.49
N SER A 306 -12.51 -11.36 -20.32
CA SER A 306 -13.63 -10.52 -19.84
C SER A 306 -14.61 -11.20 -18.87
N PRO A 307 -14.97 -12.50 -19.01
CA PRO A 307 -15.95 -13.10 -18.12
C PRO A 307 -15.34 -13.51 -16.76
N PHE A 308 -14.01 -13.55 -16.62
CA PHE A 308 -13.35 -14.05 -15.41
C PHE A 308 -13.70 -13.23 -14.16
N VAL A 309 -14.24 -13.92 -13.15
CA VAL A 309 -14.58 -13.35 -11.85
C VAL A 309 -13.38 -13.44 -10.92
N THR A 310 -12.96 -12.30 -10.39
CA THR A 310 -11.84 -12.20 -9.44
C THR A 310 -12.31 -12.46 -8.01
N HIS A 311 -13.42 -11.85 -7.60
CA HIS A 311 -13.97 -11.93 -6.25
C HIS A 311 -15.49 -11.89 -6.28
N ILE A 312 -16.12 -12.56 -5.32
CA ILE A 312 -17.56 -12.44 -5.05
C ILE A 312 -17.74 -12.07 -3.59
N HIS A 313 -18.52 -11.01 -3.36
CA HIS A 313 -18.95 -10.60 -2.03
C HIS A 313 -20.42 -10.90 -1.85
N ILE A 314 -20.79 -11.42 -0.68
CA ILE A 314 -22.18 -11.48 -0.22
C ILE A 314 -22.46 -10.29 0.70
N HIS A 315 -23.65 -9.72 0.59
CA HIS A 315 -24.13 -8.67 1.49
C HIS A 315 -25.01 -9.30 2.56
N ILE A 316 -24.57 -9.25 3.81
CA ILE A 316 -25.21 -9.94 4.93
C ILE A 316 -26.16 -8.99 5.64
N PRO A 317 -27.44 -9.36 5.86
CA PRO A 317 -28.38 -8.51 6.58
C PRO A 317 -27.98 -8.36 8.06
N PRO A 318 -28.36 -7.25 8.72
CA PRO A 318 -28.03 -6.96 10.12
C PRO A 318 -28.18 -8.14 11.08
N TYR A 319 -29.30 -8.88 11.02
CA TYR A 319 -29.56 -9.99 11.95
C TYR A 319 -28.59 -11.17 11.80
N ALA A 320 -28.00 -11.36 10.63
CA ALA A 320 -27.07 -12.46 10.33
C ALA A 320 -25.60 -12.08 10.57
N ARG A 321 -25.34 -10.82 10.98
CA ARG A 321 -24.00 -10.30 11.25
C ARG A 321 -23.59 -10.37 12.73
N THR A 322 -24.49 -10.80 13.60
CA THR A 322 -24.29 -10.82 15.05
C THR A 322 -23.50 -12.02 15.55
N SER A 323 -23.56 -13.16 14.85
CA SER A 323 -22.73 -14.33 15.16
C SER A 323 -22.56 -15.27 13.97
N ARG A 324 -21.50 -16.09 14.01
CA ARG A 324 -21.24 -17.12 12.99
C ARG A 324 -22.38 -18.14 12.86
N ALA A 325 -23.04 -18.49 13.96
CA ALA A 325 -24.18 -19.42 13.95
C ALA A 325 -25.40 -18.83 13.22
N LEU A 326 -25.63 -17.52 13.35
CA LEU A 326 -26.71 -16.83 12.64
C LEU A 326 -26.40 -16.65 11.16
N LEU A 327 -25.14 -16.42 10.80
CA LEU A 327 -24.68 -16.47 9.41
C LEU A 327 -24.94 -17.85 8.79
N GLU A 328 -24.60 -18.94 9.48
CA GLU A 328 -24.87 -20.29 9.00
C GLU A 328 -26.36 -20.57 8.78
N ARG A 329 -27.21 -20.13 9.71
CA ARG A 329 -28.68 -20.23 9.55
C ARG A 329 -29.17 -19.42 8.35
N PHE A 330 -28.64 -18.20 8.18
CA PHE A 330 -28.97 -17.36 7.03
C PHE A 330 -28.58 -18.03 5.70
N VAL A 331 -27.37 -18.59 5.59
CA VAL A 331 -26.91 -19.28 4.37
C VAL A 331 -27.72 -20.55 4.11
N LYS A 332 -28.09 -21.30 5.17
CA LYS A 332 -28.99 -22.46 5.07
C LYS A 332 -30.41 -22.12 4.62
N ALA A 333 -30.85 -20.87 4.77
CA ALA A 333 -32.14 -20.38 4.30
C ALA A 333 -31.98 -19.20 3.31
N LEU A 334 -30.90 -19.20 2.52
CA LEU A 334 -30.52 -18.05 1.70
C LEU A 334 -31.64 -17.61 0.73
N PRO A 335 -32.19 -16.39 0.88
CA PRO A 335 -33.19 -15.85 -0.03
C PRO A 335 -32.61 -15.64 -1.44
N PRO A 336 -33.36 -15.91 -2.52
CA PRO A 336 -32.94 -15.58 -3.89
C PRO A 336 -32.60 -14.09 -4.08
N SER A 337 -33.26 -13.21 -3.35
CA SER A 337 -33.05 -11.76 -3.39
C SER A 337 -31.77 -11.27 -2.70
N THR A 338 -30.97 -12.18 -2.13
CA THR A 338 -29.74 -11.80 -1.42
C THR A 338 -28.77 -11.10 -2.37
N PRO A 339 -28.27 -9.89 -2.03
CA PRO A 339 -27.37 -9.16 -2.90
C PRO A 339 -25.98 -9.80 -2.93
N LEU A 340 -25.43 -9.93 -4.13
CA LEU A 340 -24.06 -10.34 -4.42
C LEU A 340 -23.35 -9.25 -5.23
N THR A 341 -22.05 -9.08 -4.98
CA THR A 341 -21.18 -8.24 -5.82
C THR A 341 -20.10 -9.09 -6.46
N LEU A 342 -20.21 -9.29 -7.78
CA LEU A 342 -19.22 -9.98 -8.59
C LEU A 342 -18.24 -8.96 -9.16
N THR A 343 -16.94 -9.24 -9.05
CA THR A 343 -15.89 -8.36 -9.55
C THR A 343 -15.19 -9.00 -10.75
N THR A 344 -15.36 -8.42 -11.94
CA THR A 344 -14.60 -8.77 -13.15
C THR A 344 -13.56 -7.69 -13.46
N MET A 345 -12.79 -7.83 -14.53
CA MET A 345 -11.76 -6.85 -14.93
C MET A 345 -12.04 -6.27 -16.31
N SER A 346 -11.86 -4.95 -16.47
CA SER A 346 -11.89 -4.28 -17.77
C SER A 346 -10.72 -4.67 -18.66
N ALA A 347 -10.67 -4.18 -19.91
CA ALA A 347 -9.55 -4.40 -20.82
C ALA A 347 -8.22 -3.83 -20.28
N ILE A 348 -8.27 -2.75 -19.48
CA ILE A 348 -7.12 -2.11 -18.83
C ILE A 348 -6.91 -2.59 -17.39
N SER A 349 -7.37 -3.80 -17.06
CA SER A 349 -7.22 -4.40 -15.72
C SER A 349 -7.90 -3.63 -14.56
N LYS A 350 -8.76 -2.65 -14.86
CA LYS A 350 -9.57 -1.94 -13.84
C LYS A 350 -10.70 -2.85 -13.33
N PRO A 351 -10.90 -2.99 -12.01
CA PRO A 351 -12.03 -3.75 -11.46
C PRO A 351 -13.39 -3.21 -11.95
N ARG A 352 -14.30 -4.12 -12.30
CA ARG A 352 -15.69 -3.86 -12.66
C ARG A 352 -16.61 -4.60 -11.70
N TYR A 353 -17.38 -3.84 -10.93
CA TYR A 353 -18.33 -4.38 -9.96
C TYR A 353 -19.70 -4.57 -10.60
N SER A 354 -20.30 -5.75 -10.40
CA SER A 354 -21.66 -6.08 -10.81
C SER A 354 -22.47 -6.47 -9.59
N SER A 355 -23.44 -5.64 -9.21
CA SER A 355 -24.39 -5.92 -8.13
C SER A 355 -25.58 -6.69 -8.69
N ILE A 356 -25.83 -7.90 -8.17
CA ILE A 356 -26.83 -8.83 -8.67
C ILE A 356 -27.51 -9.53 -7.50
N GLN A 357 -28.67 -10.15 -7.69
CA GLN A 357 -29.24 -11.04 -6.68
C GLN A 357 -28.71 -12.46 -6.86
N ALA A 358 -28.60 -13.22 -5.77
CA ALA A 358 -28.19 -14.63 -5.83
C ALA A 358 -29.12 -15.49 -6.72
N GLY A 359 -30.36 -15.04 -6.91
CA GLY A 359 -31.35 -15.61 -7.83
C GLY A 359 -31.10 -15.40 -9.31
N ASP A 360 -30.41 -14.33 -9.68
CA ASP A 360 -30.29 -13.91 -11.07
C ASP A 360 -29.25 -14.72 -11.84
N LEU A 361 -28.38 -15.45 -11.14
CA LEU A 361 -27.34 -16.29 -11.74
C LEU A 361 -27.94 -17.59 -12.27
N SER A 362 -27.81 -17.81 -13.57
CA SER A 362 -28.17 -19.04 -14.25
C SER A 362 -26.93 -19.75 -14.78
N PRO A 363 -26.77 -21.07 -14.55
CA PRO A 363 -25.64 -21.82 -15.07
C PRO A 363 -25.80 -21.99 -16.58
N VAL A 364 -24.72 -21.84 -17.34
CA VAL A 364 -24.72 -22.04 -18.80
C VAL A 364 -23.35 -22.52 -19.24
N ARG A 365 -23.22 -23.18 -20.39
CA ARG A 365 -21.92 -23.42 -21.01
C ARG A 365 -21.83 -22.68 -22.33
N ARG A 366 -21.07 -21.58 -22.37
CA ARG A 366 -20.84 -20.78 -23.60
C ARG A 366 -19.36 -20.50 -23.80
N ARG A 367 -18.98 -20.11 -25.03
CA ARG A 367 -17.61 -19.72 -25.42
C ARG A 367 -16.58 -20.77 -24.98
N LEU A 368 -16.74 -22.01 -25.45
CA LEU A 368 -15.86 -23.14 -25.12
C LEU A 368 -15.67 -23.38 -23.61
N GLY A 369 -16.65 -22.97 -22.78
CA GLY A 369 -16.58 -23.11 -21.32
C GLY A 369 -15.97 -21.91 -20.59
N LEU A 370 -15.59 -20.84 -21.31
CA LEU A 370 -15.14 -19.57 -20.72
C LEU A 370 -16.29 -18.74 -20.14
N ILE A 371 -17.53 -19.22 -20.20
CA ILE A 371 -18.68 -18.62 -19.54
C ILE A 371 -19.45 -19.77 -18.89
N ASN A 372 -19.55 -19.75 -17.57
CA ASN A 372 -20.29 -20.74 -16.79
C ASN A 372 -21.55 -20.18 -16.09
N TYR A 373 -21.66 -18.85 -15.93
CA TYR A 373 -22.87 -18.21 -15.41
C TYR A 373 -23.27 -17.01 -16.26
N VAL A 374 -24.58 -16.77 -16.35
CA VAL A 374 -25.17 -15.59 -16.97
C VAL A 374 -26.24 -14.98 -16.08
N ARG A 375 -26.54 -13.70 -16.31
CA ARG A 375 -27.70 -13.01 -15.74
C ARG A 375 -28.41 -12.21 -16.82
N ASP A 376 -29.68 -11.87 -16.58
CA ASP A 376 -30.35 -10.88 -17.42
C ASP A 376 -29.79 -9.47 -17.15
N THR A 377 -29.62 -8.71 -18.23
CA THR A 377 -29.10 -7.34 -18.22
C THR A 377 -29.95 -6.39 -19.05
N LYS A 378 -31.08 -6.84 -19.61
CA LYS A 378 -31.91 -6.03 -20.51
C LYS A 378 -32.43 -4.77 -19.82
N GLU A 379 -33.09 -4.92 -18.68
CA GLU A 379 -33.65 -3.79 -17.92
C GLU A 379 -32.57 -2.83 -17.42
N GLU A 380 -31.45 -3.37 -16.90
CA GLU A 380 -30.35 -2.56 -16.40
C GLU A 380 -29.70 -1.76 -17.54
N ASN A 381 -29.54 -2.35 -18.72
CA ASN A 381 -29.01 -1.64 -19.88
C ASN A 381 -30.00 -0.60 -20.42
N ALA A 382 -31.31 -0.84 -20.36
CA ALA A 382 -32.31 0.14 -20.77
C ALA A 382 -32.30 1.40 -19.87
N LYS A 383 -31.95 1.25 -18.59
CA LYS A 383 -31.82 2.36 -17.62
C LYS A 383 -30.46 3.08 -17.70
N ARG A 384 -29.46 2.51 -18.37
CA ARG A 384 -28.10 3.08 -18.46
C ARG A 384 -28.01 4.13 -19.56
N SER A 385 -27.32 5.22 -19.29
CA SER A 385 -27.04 6.25 -20.30
C SER A 385 -26.08 5.71 -21.38
N TRP A 386 -26.17 6.27 -22.58
CA TRP A 386 -25.40 5.82 -23.76
C TRP A 386 -23.87 5.83 -23.57
N TYR A 387 -23.35 6.71 -22.72
CA TYR A 387 -21.92 6.83 -22.41
C TYR A 387 -21.44 5.82 -21.35
N MET A 388 -22.35 5.09 -20.69
CA MET A 388 -21.98 4.05 -19.72
C MET A 388 -21.72 2.73 -20.44
N PHE A 389 -20.71 1.99 -19.97
CA PHE A 389 -20.51 0.62 -20.44
C PHE A 389 -21.75 -0.24 -20.20
N ARG A 390 -22.03 -1.17 -21.11
CA ARG A 390 -23.08 -2.18 -20.91
C ARG A 390 -22.84 -2.98 -19.63
N ALA A 391 -23.93 -3.35 -18.97
CA ALA A 391 -23.95 -4.21 -17.80
C ALA A 391 -23.29 -5.56 -18.11
N VAL A 392 -22.47 -6.06 -17.18
CA VAL A 392 -21.78 -7.35 -17.36
C VAL A 392 -22.78 -8.47 -17.09
N GLY A 393 -23.07 -9.29 -18.11
CA GLY A 393 -24.05 -10.37 -18.04
C GLY A 393 -23.48 -11.78 -18.15
N LYS A 394 -22.17 -11.92 -18.32
CA LYS A 394 -21.47 -13.19 -18.59
C LYS A 394 -20.32 -13.33 -17.61
N PHE A 395 -20.27 -14.45 -16.91
CA PHE A 395 -19.31 -14.70 -15.84
C PHE A 395 -18.65 -16.06 -16.01
N TYR A 396 -17.40 -16.13 -15.59
CA TYR A 396 -16.61 -17.33 -15.42
C TYR A 396 -16.11 -17.38 -13.97
N ILE A 397 -16.70 -18.29 -13.21
CA ILE A 397 -16.37 -18.53 -11.80
C ILE A 397 -15.64 -19.86 -11.74
N GLN A 398 -14.34 -19.84 -11.54
CA GLN A 398 -13.51 -21.05 -11.51
C GLN A 398 -13.90 -21.95 -10.33
N ASP A 399 -14.16 -23.22 -10.60
CA ASP A 399 -14.36 -24.21 -9.55
C ASP A 399 -13.05 -24.48 -8.79
N LYS A 400 -13.13 -24.58 -7.46
CA LYS A 400 -12.01 -25.04 -6.65
C LYS A 400 -11.72 -26.49 -7.02
N LYS A 401 -10.49 -26.77 -7.48
CA LYS A 401 -10.02 -28.18 -7.53
C LYS A 401 -9.97 -28.71 -6.09
N PRO A 402 -10.39 -29.96 -5.83
CA PRO A 402 -10.19 -30.56 -4.52
C PRO A 402 -8.69 -30.57 -4.22
N GLN A 403 -8.25 -29.74 -3.28
CA GLN A 403 -6.89 -29.79 -2.78
C GLN A 403 -6.77 -30.98 -1.84
N ALA A 404 -5.81 -31.86 -2.11
CA ALA A 404 -5.39 -32.87 -1.13
C ALA A 404 -5.03 -32.14 0.17
N ARG A 405 -5.70 -32.50 1.28
CA ARG A 405 -5.47 -31.88 2.57
C ARG A 405 -4.02 -32.15 3.00
N VAL A 406 -3.16 -31.14 2.96
CA VAL A 406 -1.82 -31.23 3.55
C VAL A 406 -1.98 -31.11 5.06
N ARG A 407 -1.50 -32.12 5.80
CA ARG A 407 -1.73 -32.38 7.25
C ARG A 407 -1.36 -31.21 8.19
N TYR A 408 -0.65 -30.19 7.70
CA TYR A 408 -0.13 -29.07 8.49
C TYR A 408 -0.52 -27.68 7.98
N GLN A 409 -1.57 -27.53 7.17
CA GLN A 409 -2.01 -26.20 6.74
C GLN A 409 -2.97 -25.57 7.76
N LYS A 410 -2.47 -24.60 8.54
CA LYS A 410 -3.25 -23.81 9.49
C LYS A 410 -4.30 -22.99 8.71
N LYS A 411 -5.59 -23.26 8.95
CA LYS A 411 -6.72 -22.68 8.21
C LYS A 411 -6.85 -21.17 8.50
N THR A 412 -6.18 -20.35 7.70
CA THR A 412 -6.30 -18.88 7.69
C THR A 412 -6.97 -18.44 6.40
N ASP A 413 -8.07 -19.11 6.02
CA ASP A 413 -8.84 -18.67 4.87
C ASP A 413 -9.62 -17.41 5.24
N LYS A 414 -9.15 -16.26 4.75
CA LYS A 414 -9.89 -14.97 4.76
C LYS A 414 -11.12 -14.97 3.82
N VAL A 415 -11.51 -16.16 3.32
CA VAL A 415 -12.56 -16.36 2.32
C VAL A 415 -13.49 -17.47 2.82
N ASP A 416 -14.76 -17.13 3.04
CA ASP A 416 -15.79 -18.09 3.45
C ASP A 416 -16.32 -18.88 2.24
N GLY A 417 -15.44 -19.70 1.66
CA GLY A 417 -15.69 -20.43 0.41
C GLY A 417 -16.91 -21.37 0.47
N TRP A 418 -17.22 -21.91 1.64
CA TRP A 418 -18.37 -22.80 1.85
C TRP A 418 -19.72 -22.11 1.56
N ILE A 419 -19.78 -20.78 1.70
CA ILE A 419 -20.99 -19.99 1.39
C ILE A 419 -21.23 -20.00 -0.12
N TRP A 420 -20.18 -19.84 -0.92
CA TRP A 420 -20.28 -19.93 -2.37
C TRP A 420 -20.70 -21.32 -2.82
N ASP A 421 -20.17 -22.38 -2.20
CA ASP A 421 -20.57 -23.76 -2.50
C ASP A 421 -22.08 -23.98 -2.26
N SER A 422 -22.61 -23.45 -1.15
CA SER A 422 -24.05 -23.51 -0.85
C SER A 422 -24.91 -22.69 -1.82
N ILE A 423 -24.42 -21.51 -2.25
CA ILE A 423 -25.08 -20.71 -3.29
C ILE A 423 -25.12 -21.46 -4.63
N LYS A 424 -23.98 -22.06 -5.01
CA LYS A 424 -23.85 -22.83 -6.24
C LYS A 424 -24.83 -24.00 -6.27
N GLU A 425 -24.89 -24.79 -5.20
CA GLU A 425 -25.82 -25.91 -5.08
C GLU A 425 -27.29 -25.47 -5.26
N ARG A 426 -27.68 -24.32 -4.69
CA ARG A 426 -29.03 -23.76 -4.87
C ARG A 426 -29.29 -23.29 -6.30
N ILE A 427 -28.30 -22.66 -6.94
CA ILE A 427 -28.39 -22.26 -8.34
C ILE A 427 -28.61 -23.49 -9.22
N ASP A 428 -27.81 -24.53 -9.04
CA ASP A 428 -27.88 -25.77 -9.81
C ASP A 428 -29.23 -26.49 -9.57
N ASN A 429 -29.69 -26.57 -8.31
CA ASN A 429 -31.00 -27.15 -7.97
C ASN A 429 -32.18 -26.38 -8.60
N ARG A 430 -32.11 -25.04 -8.67
CA ARG A 430 -33.14 -24.23 -9.36
C ARG A 430 -33.10 -24.44 -10.87
N ALA A 431 -31.91 -24.54 -11.44
CA ALA A 431 -31.75 -24.83 -12.87
C ALA A 431 -32.34 -26.20 -13.22
N LEU A 432 -32.06 -27.24 -12.41
CA LEU A 432 -32.65 -28.58 -12.56
C LEU A 432 -34.18 -28.55 -12.44
N LYS A 433 -34.74 -27.84 -11.46
CA LYS A 433 -36.20 -27.67 -11.32
C LYS A 433 -36.85 -26.95 -12.52
N THR A 434 -36.12 -26.04 -13.16
CA THR A 434 -36.61 -25.31 -14.34
C THR A 434 -36.53 -26.16 -15.61
N ALA A 435 -35.56 -27.09 -15.67
CA ALA A 435 -35.36 -28.01 -16.78
C ALA A 435 -36.22 -29.30 -16.70
N SER A 436 -36.89 -29.56 -15.58
CA SER A 436 -37.71 -30.76 -15.40
C SER A 436 -39.00 -30.68 -16.25
N PRO A 437 -39.31 -31.70 -17.07
CA PRO A 437 -40.48 -31.70 -17.97
C PRO A 437 -41.84 -31.87 -17.25
N TYR A 438 -41.86 -32.10 -15.93
CA TYR A 438 -43.09 -32.27 -15.14
C TYR A 438 -43.56 -30.97 -14.46
N LYS A 439 -43.45 -29.84 -15.17
CA LYS A 439 -44.06 -28.58 -14.71
C LYS A 439 -45.41 -28.43 -15.42
N GLY A 440 -46.42 -29.04 -14.81
CA GLY A 440 -47.81 -28.78 -15.14
C GLY A 440 -48.14 -27.31 -14.92
N ASP A 441 -48.88 -26.77 -15.88
CA ASP A 441 -49.58 -25.50 -15.82
C ASP A 441 -50.50 -25.48 -14.58
N PRO A 442 -50.53 -24.43 -13.73
CA PRO A 442 -51.52 -24.33 -12.66
C PRO A 442 -52.89 -23.82 -13.15
N THR A 443 -53.19 -23.91 -14.45
CA THR A 443 -54.51 -23.61 -15.01
C THR A 443 -54.93 -24.68 -16.02
N VAL A 444 -55.34 -25.85 -15.53
CA VAL A 444 -56.58 -26.60 -15.87
C VAL A 444 -56.90 -27.52 -14.69
#